data_AF-A0A8H3L522-F1
#
_entry.id   AF-A0A8H3L522-F1
#
_cell.length_a   1.000
_cell.length_b   1.000
_cell.length_c   1.000
_cell.angle_alpha   90.00
_cell.angle_beta   90.00
_cell.angle_gamma   90.00
#
_symmetry.space_group_name_H-M   'P 1'
#
loop_
_entity.id
_entity.type
_entity.pdbx_description
1 polymer ?
#
loop_
_entity_poly.entity_id
_entity_poly.type
_entity_poly.pdbx_seq_one_letter_code
_entity_poly.pdbx_strand_id
1 'polypeptide(L)'
;MERPSTPPSILRLQSNQEFELPAPRQDDRSIIIKEKFIIELSPDNKKCVEKFGVKKPLKEIVKYLVRDPILSTKIQKYKVEELKQGNESVRKFYQKLERLRKLSECDKEDLRKKIFCGISSRNQDEVKLWGMNLPLSELIERLETLEQLFE
;
A
#
# COMPACT_ATOMS: atom_id res chain seq x y z
N MET A 1 22.34 -79.86 -43.47
CA MET A 1 23.38 -79.38 -42.52
C MET A 1 23.59 -77.91 -42.84
N GLU A 2 23.45 -76.91 -41.97
CA GLU A 2 22.89 -76.78 -40.61
C GLU A 2 22.29 -75.36 -40.49
N ARG A 3 21.47 -75.16 -39.46
CA ARG A 3 20.52 -74.05 -39.23
C ARG A 3 21.17 -72.68 -38.92
N PRO A 4 20.40 -71.57 -39.03
CA PRO A 4 20.88 -70.22 -38.71
C PRO A 4 20.94 -69.99 -37.19
N SER A 5 21.89 -69.18 -36.74
CA SER A 5 21.95 -68.66 -35.36
C SER A 5 22.34 -67.19 -35.38
N THR A 6 21.42 -66.34 -34.95
CA THR A 6 21.69 -64.95 -34.60
C THR A 6 21.64 -64.83 -33.08
N PRO A 7 22.58 -64.10 -32.46
CA PRO A 7 22.27 -63.36 -31.24
C PRO A 7 22.53 -61.84 -31.41
N PRO A 8 21.95 -61.02 -30.52
CA PRO A 8 21.43 -59.70 -30.85
C PRO A 8 22.52 -58.62 -30.80
N SER A 9 22.56 -57.74 -31.80
CA SER A 9 23.33 -56.50 -31.68
C SER A 9 22.49 -55.48 -30.92
N ILE A 10 22.76 -55.44 -29.62
CA ILE A 10 22.23 -54.50 -28.63
C ILE A 10 22.45 -53.06 -29.11
N LEU A 11 21.36 -52.28 -29.11
CA LEU A 11 21.34 -50.83 -29.18
C LEU A 11 22.40 -50.22 -28.25
N ARG A 12 23.47 -49.65 -28.83
CA ARG A 12 24.34 -48.72 -28.12
C ARG A 12 24.18 -47.34 -28.75
N LEU A 13 23.09 -46.67 -28.38
CA LEU A 13 23.03 -45.22 -28.41
C LEU A 13 24.03 -44.72 -27.36
N GLN A 14 25.21 -44.28 -27.80
CA GLN A 14 26.10 -43.48 -26.97
C GLN A 14 25.46 -42.10 -26.81
N SER A 15 24.58 -41.97 -25.81
CA SER A 15 24.03 -40.68 -25.37
C SER A 15 24.63 -40.33 -24.02
N ASN A 16 25.92 -40.02 -24.01
CA ASN A 16 26.59 -39.40 -22.86
C ASN A 16 26.82 -37.91 -23.14
N GLN A 17 25.87 -37.23 -23.76
CA GLN A 17 25.86 -35.79 -23.74
C GLN A 17 25.24 -35.38 -22.41
N GLU A 18 26.09 -35.27 -21.38
CA GLU A 18 25.75 -34.49 -20.19
C GLU A 18 25.32 -33.12 -20.70
N PHE A 19 24.02 -32.85 -20.60
CA PHE A 19 23.44 -31.55 -20.85
C PHE A 19 23.89 -30.67 -19.68
N GLU A 20 25.13 -30.15 -19.76
CA GLU A 20 25.57 -29.09 -18.87
C GLU A 20 24.65 -27.90 -19.10
N LEU A 21 23.67 -27.75 -18.21
CA LEU A 21 22.82 -26.57 -18.18
C LEU A 21 23.75 -25.35 -18.02
N PRO A 22 23.72 -24.39 -18.96
CA PRO A 22 24.58 -23.23 -18.85
C PRO A 22 24.33 -22.53 -17.52
N ALA A 23 25.42 -22.14 -16.85
CA ALA A 23 25.34 -21.46 -15.56
C ALA A 23 24.37 -20.27 -15.64
N PRO A 24 23.46 -20.09 -14.67
CA PRO A 24 22.45 -19.04 -14.72
C PRO A 24 23.11 -17.67 -14.90
N ARG A 25 22.68 -16.92 -15.91
CA ARG A 25 23.15 -15.55 -16.17
C ARG A 25 22.75 -14.67 -14.98
N GLN A 26 23.44 -13.54 -14.78
CA GLN A 26 23.13 -12.65 -13.65
C GLN A 26 21.66 -12.20 -13.64
N ASP A 27 21.06 -12.03 -14.82
CA ASP A 27 19.64 -11.73 -15.00
C ASP A 27 18.74 -12.89 -14.53
N ASP A 28 19.13 -14.13 -14.81
CA ASP A 28 18.40 -15.33 -14.40
C ASP A 28 18.38 -15.45 -12.86
N ARG A 29 19.50 -15.13 -12.19
CA ARG A 29 19.57 -15.11 -10.72
C ARG A 29 18.66 -14.04 -10.11
N SER A 30 18.61 -12.85 -10.71
CA SER A 30 17.72 -11.79 -10.23
C SER A 30 16.24 -12.16 -10.38
N ILE A 31 15.87 -12.89 -11.43
CA ILE A 31 14.51 -13.39 -11.64
C ILE A 31 14.17 -14.43 -10.57
N ILE A 32 15.03 -15.41 -10.34
CA ILE A 32 14.85 -16.46 -9.33
C ILE A 32 14.69 -15.87 -7.92
N ILE A 33 15.52 -14.89 -7.55
CA ILE A 33 15.44 -14.23 -6.24
C ILE A 33 14.10 -13.49 -6.10
N LYS A 34 13.65 -12.79 -7.14
CA LYS A 34 12.37 -12.08 -7.12
C LYS A 34 11.18 -13.03 -6.96
N GLU A 35 11.19 -14.14 -7.68
CA GLU A 35 10.11 -15.13 -7.60
C GLU A 35 10.04 -15.77 -6.21
N LYS A 36 11.18 -16.21 -5.66
CA LYS A 36 11.23 -16.74 -4.29
C LYS A 36 10.74 -15.72 -3.27
N PHE A 37 11.20 -14.47 -3.38
CA PHE A 37 10.74 -13.39 -2.50
C PHE A 37 9.21 -13.25 -2.52
N ILE A 38 8.58 -13.19 -3.70
CA ILE A 38 7.12 -13.04 -3.83
C ILE A 38 6.39 -14.28 -3.29
N ILE A 39 6.91 -15.49 -3.51
CA ILE A 39 6.32 -16.74 -2.99
C ILE A 39 6.34 -16.78 -1.46
N GLU A 40 7.38 -16.24 -0.83
CA GLU A 40 7.53 -16.22 0.63
C GLU A 40 6.76 -15.07 1.32
N LEU A 41 6.18 -14.13 0.56
CA LEU A 41 5.35 -13.08 1.14
C LEU A 41 4.08 -13.63 1.80
N SER A 42 3.63 -12.93 2.85
CA SER A 42 2.31 -13.14 3.45
C SER A 42 1.20 -12.91 2.40
N PRO A 43 0.02 -13.54 2.57
CA PRO A 43 -1.08 -13.40 1.61
C PRO A 43 -1.49 -11.94 1.32
N ASP A 44 -1.49 -11.07 2.34
CA ASP A 44 -1.82 -9.65 2.18
C ASP A 44 -0.76 -8.89 1.37
N ASN A 45 0.52 -9.18 1.62
CA ASN A 45 1.61 -8.58 0.85
C ASN A 45 1.61 -9.07 -0.60
N LYS A 46 1.29 -10.35 -0.86
CA LYS A 46 1.13 -10.87 -2.22
C LYS A 46 0.07 -10.11 -3.02
N LYS A 47 -1.12 -9.91 -2.45
CA LYS A 47 -2.18 -9.08 -3.05
C LYS A 47 -1.70 -7.65 -3.36
N CYS A 48 -0.84 -7.10 -2.50
CA CYS A 48 -0.26 -5.78 -2.72
C CYS A 48 0.71 -5.78 -3.91
N VAL A 49 1.55 -6.80 -4.05
CA VAL A 49 2.46 -6.95 -5.21
C VAL A 49 1.69 -7.17 -6.50
N GLU A 50 0.61 -7.95 -6.49
CA GLU A 50 -0.25 -8.15 -7.66
C GLU A 50 -0.86 -6.83 -8.15
N LYS A 51 -1.40 -6.01 -7.23
CA LYS A 51 -1.95 -4.68 -7.55
C LYS A 51 -0.89 -3.71 -8.06
N PHE A 52 0.31 -3.76 -7.49
CA PHE A 52 1.41 -2.88 -7.88
C PHE A 52 2.05 -3.29 -9.22
N GLY A 53 2.10 -4.59 -9.49
CA GLY A 53 2.65 -5.20 -10.71
C GLY A 53 3.89 -6.04 -10.44
N VAL A 54 3.76 -7.36 -10.55
CA VAL A 54 4.84 -8.36 -10.39
C VAL A 54 6.02 -8.19 -11.37
N LYS A 55 5.79 -7.48 -12.48
CA LYS A 55 6.81 -7.17 -13.49
C LYS A 55 7.78 -6.07 -13.04
N LYS A 56 7.47 -5.33 -11.98
CA LYS A 56 8.33 -4.26 -11.46
C LYS A 56 9.64 -4.83 -10.88
N PRO A 57 10.71 -4.02 -10.83
CA PRO A 57 11.97 -4.42 -10.21
C PRO A 57 11.79 -4.78 -8.72
N LEU A 58 12.53 -5.78 -8.24
CA LEU A 58 12.45 -6.23 -6.84
C LEU A 58 12.64 -5.08 -5.84
N LYS A 59 13.57 -4.16 -6.11
CA LYS A 59 13.82 -2.97 -5.28
C LYS A 59 12.58 -2.07 -5.15
N GLU A 60 11.81 -1.91 -6.22
CA GLU A 60 10.57 -1.11 -6.19
C GLU A 60 9.47 -1.84 -5.43
N ILE A 61 9.34 -3.16 -5.62
CA ILE A 61 8.39 -4.01 -4.89
C ILE A 61 8.66 -3.96 -3.39
N VAL A 62 9.92 -4.13 -2.98
CA VAL A 62 10.32 -4.03 -1.56
C VAL A 62 10.02 -2.63 -1.03
N LYS A 63 10.36 -1.57 -1.76
CA LYS A 63 10.04 -0.19 -1.35
C LYS A 63 8.52 0.03 -1.19
N TYR A 64 7.71 -0.54 -2.07
CA TYR A 64 6.25 -0.45 -2.01
C TYR A 64 5.67 -1.22 -0.81
N LEU A 65 6.19 -2.41 -0.52
CA LEU A 65 5.78 -3.23 0.63
C LEU A 65 6.28 -2.66 1.98
N VAL A 66 7.44 -2.01 2.00
CA VAL A 66 8.01 -1.36 3.19
C VAL A 66 7.37 0.00 3.44
N ARG A 67 6.92 0.72 2.40
CA ARG A 67 5.98 1.84 2.54
C ARG A 67 4.60 1.29 2.92
N ASP A 68 4.55 0.80 4.16
CA ASP A 68 3.43 0.30 4.95
C ASP A 68 2.10 0.29 4.18
N PRO A 69 1.73 -0.84 3.55
CA PRO A 69 0.52 -0.97 2.74
C PRO A 69 -0.75 -0.65 3.54
N ILE A 70 -0.69 -0.80 4.86
CA ILE A 70 -1.77 -0.44 5.78
C ILE A 70 -1.88 1.08 5.90
N LEU A 71 -0.76 1.80 5.94
CA LEU A 71 -0.76 3.26 5.83
C LEU A 71 -1.20 3.68 4.43
N SER A 72 -0.70 3.06 3.37
CA SER A 72 -1.07 3.39 1.99
C SER A 72 -2.57 3.21 1.73
N THR A 73 -3.17 2.10 2.17
CA THR A 73 -4.62 1.85 2.03
C THR A 73 -5.47 2.71 2.96
N LYS A 74 -5.03 2.97 4.21
CA LYS A 74 -5.70 3.96 5.08
C LYS A 74 -5.64 5.35 4.45
N ILE A 75 -4.45 5.83 4.09
CA ILE A 75 -4.22 7.15 3.47
C ILE A 75 -5.01 7.27 2.16
N GLN A 76 -5.05 6.24 1.30
CA GLN A 76 -5.87 6.24 0.08
C GLN A 76 -7.37 6.30 0.38
N LYS A 77 -7.85 5.56 1.38
CA LYS A 77 -9.26 5.66 1.85
C LYS A 77 -9.59 7.07 2.36
N TYR A 78 -8.60 7.78 2.88
CA TYR A 78 -8.74 9.15 3.38
C TYR A 78 -8.40 10.24 2.36
N LYS A 79 -8.12 9.89 1.09
CA LYS A 79 -7.47 10.84 0.21
C LYS A 79 -8.29 12.09 -0.08
N VAL A 80 -9.62 12.08 -0.31
CA VAL A 80 -10.28 13.35 -0.66
C VAL A 80 -11.73 13.57 -0.20
N GLU A 81 -12.64 12.59 -0.08
CA GLU A 81 -14.09 12.96 -0.06
C GLU A 81 -14.97 12.52 1.13
N GLU A 82 -14.55 11.62 2.02
CA GLU A 82 -15.52 10.99 2.95
C GLU A 82 -15.34 11.27 4.45
N LEU A 83 -14.32 12.03 4.86
CA LEU A 83 -14.11 12.30 6.29
C LEU A 83 -15.04 13.39 6.79
N LYS A 84 -16.22 12.96 7.23
CA LYS A 84 -17.17 13.80 7.97
C LYS A 84 -17.02 13.58 9.47
N GLN A 85 -17.23 14.64 10.24
CA GLN A 85 -17.29 14.60 11.69
C GLN A 85 -18.36 13.61 12.18
N GLY A 86 -19.51 13.53 11.51
CA GLY A 86 -20.59 12.64 11.95
C GLY A 86 -21.00 12.95 13.39
N ASN A 87 -20.97 11.92 14.25
CA ASN A 87 -21.32 12.03 15.68
C ASN A 87 -20.09 12.09 16.61
N GLU A 88 -18.87 12.12 16.09
CA GLU A 88 -17.68 12.33 16.94
C GLU A 88 -17.51 13.81 17.30
N SER A 89 -16.93 14.08 18.48
CA SER A 89 -16.62 15.45 18.89
C SER A 89 -15.59 16.09 17.96
N VAL A 90 -15.63 17.42 17.84
CA VAL A 90 -14.69 18.22 17.03
C VAL A 90 -13.24 17.87 17.37
N ARG A 91 -12.91 17.74 18.66
CA ARG A 91 -11.54 17.39 19.09
C ARG A 91 -11.11 16.01 18.60
N LYS A 92 -11.97 14.99 18.71
CA LYS A 92 -11.66 13.63 18.24
C LYS A 92 -11.48 13.60 16.71
N PHE A 93 -12.38 14.27 16.00
CA PHE A 93 -12.31 14.40 14.55
C PHE A 93 -11.01 15.07 14.10
N TYR A 94 -10.60 16.14 14.78
CA TYR A 94 -9.35 16.83 14.48
C TYR A 94 -8.11 15.97 14.74
N GLN A 95 -8.02 15.30 15.88
CA GLN A 95 -6.88 14.43 16.20
C GLN A 95 -6.71 13.30 15.18
N LYS A 96 -7.83 12.77 14.68
CA LYS A 96 -7.84 11.77 13.61
C LYS A 96 -7.24 12.34 12.32
N LEU A 97 -7.66 13.54 11.90
CA LEU A 97 -7.11 14.23 10.74
C LEU A 97 -5.62 14.58 10.90
N GLU A 98 -5.19 15.03 12.08
CA GLU A 98 -3.79 15.35 12.35
C GLU A 98 -2.90 14.10 12.28
N ARG A 99 -3.36 12.97 12.82
CA ARG A 99 -2.66 11.68 12.65
C ARG A 99 -2.53 11.33 11.16
N LEU A 100 -3.56 11.55 10.36
CA LEU A 100 -3.51 11.29 8.92
C LEU A 100 -2.56 12.23 8.17
N ARG A 101 -2.47 13.48 8.59
CA ARG A 101 -1.50 14.45 8.06
C ARG A 101 -0.05 14.08 8.41
N LYS A 102 0.21 13.34 9.49
CA LYS A 102 1.56 12.82 9.79
C LYS A 102 1.93 11.63 8.88
N LEU A 103 0.92 10.91 8.39
CA LEU A 103 1.09 9.69 7.60
C LEU A 103 1.08 9.97 6.10
N SER A 104 0.35 10.98 5.67
CA SER A 104 0.36 11.50 4.30
C SER A 104 1.23 12.75 4.26
N GLU A 105 2.05 12.92 3.22
CA GLU A 105 2.75 14.19 2.94
C GLU A 105 1.74 15.27 2.50
N CYS A 106 0.77 15.59 3.36
CA CYS A 106 -0.33 16.50 3.09
C CYS A 106 0.00 17.89 3.65
N ASP A 107 -0.23 18.91 2.81
CA ASP A 107 0.02 20.29 3.17
C ASP A 107 -0.97 20.80 4.24
N LYS A 108 -0.56 21.82 5.02
CA LYS A 108 -1.37 22.43 6.07
C LYS A 108 -2.62 23.13 5.49
N GLU A 109 -2.52 23.78 4.34
CA GLU A 109 -3.65 24.40 3.64
C GLU A 109 -4.70 23.35 3.24
N ASP A 110 -4.25 22.22 2.69
CA ASP A 110 -5.12 21.10 2.32
C ASP A 110 -5.83 20.50 3.54
N LEU A 111 -5.11 20.35 4.66
CA LEU A 111 -5.71 19.88 5.92
C LEU A 111 -6.81 20.81 6.40
N ARG A 112 -6.54 22.13 6.37
CA ARG A 112 -7.49 23.17 6.77
C ARG A 112 -8.77 23.07 5.94
N LYS A 113 -8.63 22.96 4.61
CA LYS A 113 -9.76 22.80 3.70
C LYS A 113 -10.58 21.53 4.01
N LYS A 114 -9.89 20.41 4.26
CA LYS A 114 -10.55 19.13 4.61
C LYS A 114 -11.31 19.20 5.93
N ILE A 115 -10.77 19.89 6.93
CA ILE A 115 -11.46 20.09 8.21
C ILE A 115 -12.74 20.87 7.99
N PHE A 116 -12.68 22.00 7.27
CA PHE A 116 -13.87 22.82 7.04
C PHE A 116 -14.95 22.11 6.24
N CYS A 117 -14.59 21.30 5.23
CA CYS A 117 -15.58 20.51 4.51
C CYS A 117 -16.11 19.32 5.33
N GLY A 118 -15.34 18.84 6.32
CA GLY A 118 -15.64 17.65 7.10
C GLY A 118 -16.45 17.89 8.38
N ILE A 119 -16.33 19.06 9.01
CA ILE A 119 -17.11 19.39 10.22
C ILE A 119 -18.60 19.57 9.91
N SER A 120 -19.44 19.45 10.95
CA SER A 120 -20.90 19.59 10.82
C SER A 120 -21.31 20.94 10.22
N SER A 121 -22.45 21.01 9.53
CA SER A 121 -22.94 22.26 8.93
C SER A 121 -23.05 23.40 9.95
N ARG A 122 -23.54 23.09 11.16
CA ARG A 122 -23.59 24.03 12.29
C ARG A 122 -22.19 24.60 12.58
N ASN A 123 -21.19 23.72 12.76
CA ASN A 123 -19.83 24.13 13.06
C ASN A 123 -19.18 24.90 11.89
N GLN A 124 -19.56 24.62 10.64
CA GLN A 124 -19.13 25.40 9.48
C GLN A 124 -19.63 26.84 9.51
N ASP A 125 -20.87 27.06 9.94
CA ASP A 125 -21.46 28.39 10.01
C ASP A 125 -20.83 29.23 11.14
N GLU A 126 -20.57 28.62 12.30
CA GLU A 126 -19.85 29.26 13.41
C GLU A 126 -18.42 29.69 13.01
N VAL A 127 -17.70 28.82 12.30
CA VAL A 127 -16.38 29.14 11.76
C VAL A 127 -16.44 30.32 10.78
N LYS A 128 -17.46 30.39 9.91
CA LYS A 128 -17.64 31.54 9.00
C LYS A 128 -17.87 32.83 9.78
N LEU A 129 -18.65 32.77 10.86
CA LEU A 129 -18.93 33.90 11.76
C LEU A 129 -17.66 34.40 12.47
N TRP A 130 -16.80 33.51 12.94
CA TRP A 130 -15.56 33.90 13.62
C TRP A 130 -14.44 34.34 12.67
N GLY A 131 -14.55 33.97 11.40
CA GLY A 131 -13.58 34.26 10.37
C GLY A 131 -12.63 33.09 10.12
N MET A 132 -12.54 32.72 8.83
CA MET A 132 -11.70 31.62 8.36
C MET A 132 -10.19 31.88 8.48
N ASN A 133 -9.74 33.01 9.01
CA ASN A 133 -8.32 33.36 9.13
C ASN A 133 -7.73 32.97 10.49
N LEU A 134 -8.57 32.62 11.48
CA LEU A 134 -8.10 32.24 12.81
C LEU A 134 -7.18 31.01 12.78
N PRO A 135 -6.22 30.90 13.71
CA PRO A 135 -5.44 29.69 13.88
C PRO A 135 -6.33 28.47 14.07
N LEU A 136 -5.95 27.35 13.46
CA LEU A 136 -6.74 26.12 13.51
C LEU A 136 -6.94 25.62 14.94
N SER A 137 -5.91 25.77 15.79
CA SER A 137 -5.98 25.46 17.22
C SER A 137 -7.07 26.26 17.95
N GLU A 138 -7.19 27.55 17.63
CA GLU A 138 -8.18 28.43 18.25
C GLU A 138 -9.60 28.08 17.79
N LEU A 139 -9.78 27.78 16.51
CA LEU A 139 -11.07 27.34 15.97
C LEU A 139 -11.56 26.06 16.65
N ILE A 140 -10.66 25.09 16.90
CA ILE A 140 -11.00 23.82 17.58
C ILE A 140 -11.45 24.08 19.01
N GLU A 141 -10.74 24.92 19.75
CA GLU A 141 -11.06 25.23 21.14
C GLU A 141 -12.44 25.90 21.26
N ARG A 142 -12.74 26.86 20.39
CA ARG A 142 -14.06 27.50 20.35
C ARG A 142 -15.17 26.53 19.96
N LEU A 143 -14.96 25.70 18.92
CA LEU A 143 -15.94 24.70 18.50
C LEU A 143 -16.20 23.66 19.59
N GLU A 144 -15.18 23.22 20.30
CA GLU A 144 -15.32 22.29 21.42
C GLU A 144 -16.10 22.92 22.59
N THR A 145 -15.84 24.21 22.87
CA THR A 145 -16.61 24.95 23.87
C THR A 145 -18.08 25.04 23.48
N LEU A 146 -18.38 25.28 22.19
CA LEU A 146 -19.76 25.25 21.70
C LEU A 146 -20.38 23.86 21.85
N GLU A 147 -19.66 22.79 21.46
CA GLU A 147 -20.18 21.42 21.63
C GLU A 147 -20.57 21.13 23.07
N GLN A 148 -19.75 21.54 24.05
CA GLN A 148 -20.04 21.38 25.48
C GLN A 148 -21.21 22.23 25.99
N LEU A 149 -21.53 23.34 25.33
CA LEU A 149 -22.67 24.18 25.68
C LEU A 149 -24.01 23.65 25.13
N PHE A 150 -23.95 22.76 24.14
CA PHE A 150 -25.12 22.21 23.45
C PHE A 150 -25.32 20.69 23.68
N GLU A 151 -24.44 20.03 24.44
CA GLU A 151 -24.65 18.71 25.05
C GLU A 151 -25.42 18.81 26.38
#